data_AF-A0A853ICD4-F1
#
_entry.id   AF-A0A853ICD4-F1
#
_cell.length_a   1.000
_cell.length_b   1.000
_cell.length_c   1.000
_cell.angle_alpha   90.00
_cell.angle_beta   90.00
_cell.angle_gamma   90.00
#
_symmetry.space_group_name_H-M   'P 1'
#
loop_
_entity.id
_entity.type
_entity.pdbx_description
1 polymer ?
#
loop_
_entity_poly.entity_id
_entity_poly.type
_entity_poly.pdbx_seq_one_letter_code
_entity_poly.pdbx_strand_id
1 'polypeptide(L)'
;MKNNYTLDYFQKAVLRNQYKILKLLYPFLDKSEGRYQQYKYEYYIDMLNLNLTTLYPELFNGGPELPREVQIEVLEIMELFDVMEASYYQLTADEKEKIDQAKVVFNGFSESDKYYEEIKGFFMALLRSEDFEDMPGLRVISEDMLGYPPAEPMMPIYKQMLGRYEVLKGRPGYNGQALSLHDLLYLTSNFDDPPAVSRLH
;
A
#
# COMPACT_ATOMS: atom_id res chain seq x y z
N MET A 1 -6.85 -18.91 7.91
CA MET A 1 -8.02 -18.87 7.01
C MET A 1 -8.19 -20.24 6.36
N LYS A 2 -9.38 -20.85 6.39
CA LYS A 2 -9.63 -22.06 5.59
C LYS A 2 -9.78 -21.64 4.13
N ASN A 3 -8.87 -22.15 3.30
CA ASN A 3 -8.79 -21.85 1.88
C ASN A 3 -9.99 -22.51 1.17
N ASN A 4 -11.01 -21.71 0.84
CA ASN A 4 -12.28 -22.18 0.25
C ASN A 4 -12.32 -22.08 -1.28
N TYR A 5 -11.27 -21.57 -1.92
CA TYR A 5 -11.21 -21.45 -3.38
C TYR A 5 -10.71 -22.76 -3.99
N THR A 6 -11.64 -23.66 -4.26
CA THR A 6 -11.37 -24.83 -5.10
C THR A 6 -11.93 -24.52 -6.49
N LEU A 7 -11.06 -24.41 -7.49
CA LEU A 7 -11.49 -24.24 -8.87
C LEU A 7 -12.36 -25.43 -9.30
N ASP A 8 -13.57 -25.14 -9.77
CA ASP A 8 -14.45 -26.16 -10.33
C ASP A 8 -13.95 -26.63 -11.71
N TYR A 9 -14.59 -27.69 -12.24
CA TYR A 9 -14.21 -28.25 -13.53
C TYR A 9 -14.27 -27.23 -14.68
N PHE A 10 -15.30 -26.39 -14.69
CA PHE A 10 -15.51 -25.41 -15.74
C PHE A 10 -14.46 -24.29 -15.66
N GLN A 11 -14.19 -23.78 -14.46
CA GLN A 11 -13.15 -22.79 -14.21
C GLN A 11 -11.76 -23.31 -14.62
N LYS A 12 -11.43 -24.57 -14.30
CA LYS A 12 -10.19 -25.22 -14.78
C LYS A 12 -10.14 -25.33 -16.30
N ALA A 13 -11.27 -25.68 -16.94
CA ALA A 13 -11.34 -25.76 -18.40
C ALA A 13 -11.15 -24.39 -19.06
N VAL A 14 -11.74 -23.33 -18.51
CA VAL A 14 -11.56 -21.94 -18.95
C VAL A 14 -10.10 -21.51 -18.80
N LEU A 15 -9.50 -21.63 -17.62
CA LEU A 15 -8.10 -21.25 -17.37
C LEU A 15 -7.13 -22.00 -18.28
N ARG A 16 -7.35 -23.32 -18.46
CA ARG A 16 -6.54 -24.13 -19.37
C ARG A 16 -6.64 -23.62 -20.81
N ASN A 17 -7.83 -23.25 -21.27
CA ASN A 17 -8.01 -22.71 -22.61
C ASN A 17 -7.35 -21.33 -22.75
N GLN A 18 -7.43 -20.48 -21.73
CA GLN A 18 -6.73 -19.19 -21.69
C GLN A 18 -5.20 -19.40 -21.78
N TYR A 19 -4.62 -20.32 -21.01
CA TYR A 19 -3.19 -20.61 -21.09
C TYR A 19 -2.78 -21.22 -22.43
N LYS A 20 -3.63 -22.04 -23.07
CA LYS A 20 -3.37 -22.54 -24.43
C LYS A 20 -3.32 -21.39 -25.45
N ILE A 21 -4.23 -20.42 -25.33
CA ILE A 21 -4.24 -19.24 -26.19
C ILE A 21 -2.97 -18.41 -25.95
N LEU A 22 -2.64 -18.11 -24.69
CA LEU A 22 -1.45 -17.33 -24.34
C LEU A 22 -0.15 -18.00 -24.82
N LYS A 23 -0.03 -19.32 -24.64
CA LYS A 23 1.10 -20.13 -25.16
C LYS A 23 1.30 -19.97 -26.66
N LEU A 24 0.21 -19.84 -27.43
CA LEU A 24 0.29 -19.64 -28.89
C LEU A 24 0.63 -18.20 -29.25
N LEU A 25 0.12 -17.22 -28.51
CA LEU A 25 0.28 -15.80 -28.84
C LEU A 25 1.62 -15.21 -28.39
N TYR A 26 2.12 -15.57 -27.21
CA TYR A 26 3.27 -14.90 -26.60
C TYR A 26 4.56 -14.89 -27.44
N PRO A 27 4.93 -15.97 -28.15
CA PRO A 27 6.09 -15.95 -29.05
C PRO A 27 6.02 -14.87 -30.14
N PHE A 28 4.83 -14.38 -30.47
CA PHE A 28 4.63 -13.29 -31.44
C PHE A 28 4.58 -11.91 -30.78
N LEU A 29 4.18 -11.83 -29.51
CA LEU A 29 4.06 -10.58 -28.75
C LEU A 29 5.40 -10.13 -28.15
N ASP A 30 6.23 -11.08 -27.72
CA ASP A 30 7.56 -10.81 -27.17
C ASP A 30 8.57 -11.79 -27.77
N LYS A 31 9.45 -11.28 -28.65
CA LYS A 31 10.47 -12.09 -29.32
C LYS A 31 11.65 -12.46 -28.41
N SER A 32 11.88 -11.69 -27.35
CA SER A 32 12.97 -11.92 -26.38
C SER A 32 12.59 -12.97 -25.36
N GLU A 33 11.41 -12.86 -24.76
CA GLU A 33 10.96 -13.74 -23.68
C GLU A 33 9.91 -14.78 -24.10
N GLY A 34 9.43 -14.73 -25.33
CA GLY A 34 8.29 -15.53 -25.78
C GLY A 34 8.43 -17.03 -25.55
N ARG A 35 9.64 -17.59 -25.67
CA ARG A 35 9.89 -19.01 -25.36
C ARG A 35 9.80 -19.32 -23.87
N TYR A 36 10.33 -18.45 -23.01
CA TYR A 36 10.26 -18.62 -21.55
C TYR A 36 8.80 -18.58 -21.09
N GLN A 37 8.03 -17.61 -21.58
CA GLN A 37 6.61 -17.48 -21.27
C GLN A 37 5.80 -18.66 -21.81
N GLN A 38 6.15 -19.20 -22.99
CA GLN A 38 5.55 -20.41 -23.53
C GLN A 38 5.70 -21.62 -22.58
N TYR A 39 6.91 -21.86 -22.05
CA TYR A 39 7.17 -22.93 -21.08
C TYR A 39 6.41 -22.72 -19.77
N LYS A 40 6.31 -21.48 -19.30
CA LYS A 40 5.54 -21.12 -18.12
C LYS A 40 4.05 -21.50 -18.28
N TYR A 41 3.45 -21.22 -19.44
CA TYR A 41 2.05 -21.59 -19.69
C TYR A 41 1.86 -23.10 -19.89
N GLU A 42 2.82 -23.82 -20.47
CA GLU A 42 2.80 -25.29 -20.50
C GLU A 42 2.76 -25.87 -19.09
N TYR A 43 3.64 -25.38 -18.21
CA TYR A 43 3.68 -25.79 -16.81
C TYR A 43 2.32 -25.57 -16.12
N TYR A 44 1.68 -24.41 -16.29
CA TYR A 44 0.35 -24.15 -15.70
C TYR A 44 -0.75 -25.05 -16.28
N ILE A 45 -0.70 -25.39 -17.57
CA ILE A 45 -1.64 -26.34 -18.19
C ILE A 45 -1.50 -27.73 -17.55
N ASP A 46 -0.27 -28.18 -17.32
CA ASP A 46 -0.01 -29.50 -16.72
C ASP A 46 -0.50 -29.56 -15.28
N MET A 47 -0.30 -28.49 -14.51
CA MET A 47 -0.83 -28.39 -13.15
C MET A 47 -2.36 -28.48 -13.10
N LEU A 48 -3.06 -27.84 -14.04
CA LEU A 48 -4.51 -27.93 -14.15
C LEU A 48 -4.97 -29.33 -14.58
N ASN A 49 -4.27 -29.97 -15.51
CA ASN A 49 -4.61 -31.31 -15.99
C ASN A 49 -4.41 -32.39 -14.91
N LEU A 50 -3.34 -32.26 -14.12
CA LEU A 50 -3.01 -33.16 -13.02
C LEU A 50 -3.75 -32.81 -11.72
N ASN A 51 -4.62 -31.80 -11.74
CA ASN A 51 -5.40 -31.34 -10.60
C ASN A 51 -4.54 -30.95 -9.39
N LEU A 52 -3.35 -30.39 -9.65
CA LEU A 52 -2.36 -30.00 -8.63
C LEU A 52 -2.63 -28.60 -8.05
N THR A 53 -3.80 -28.03 -8.29
CA THR A 53 -4.17 -26.67 -7.83
C THR A 53 -4.11 -26.53 -6.31
N THR A 54 -4.29 -27.62 -5.56
CA THR A 54 -4.17 -27.63 -4.09
C THR A 54 -2.74 -27.56 -3.58
N LEU A 55 -1.76 -27.96 -4.41
CA LEU A 55 -0.34 -27.91 -4.06
C LEU A 55 0.27 -26.53 -4.33
N TYR A 56 -0.40 -25.72 -5.15
CA TYR A 56 0.05 -24.39 -5.56
C TYR A 56 -1.09 -23.37 -5.55
N PRO A 57 -1.78 -23.20 -4.41
CA PRO A 57 -2.94 -22.32 -4.32
C PRO A 57 -2.62 -20.88 -4.72
N GLU A 58 -1.41 -20.38 -4.46
CA GLU A 58 -0.96 -19.02 -4.79
C GLU A 58 -0.94 -18.69 -6.30
N LEU A 59 -0.85 -19.70 -7.17
CA LEU A 59 -0.88 -19.50 -8.62
C LEU A 59 -2.31 -19.36 -9.18
N PHE A 60 -3.30 -19.87 -8.44
CA PHE A 60 -4.67 -20.05 -8.92
C PHE A 60 -5.73 -19.34 -8.08
N ASN A 61 -5.39 -19.04 -6.83
CA ASN A 61 -6.14 -18.11 -6.01
C ASN A 61 -5.72 -16.71 -6.44
N GLY A 62 -6.69 -15.81 -6.57
CA GLY A 62 -6.38 -14.38 -6.70
C GLY A 62 -5.42 -13.96 -5.59
N GLY A 63 -4.60 -12.94 -5.87
CA GLY A 63 -3.76 -12.33 -4.85
C GLY A 63 -4.60 -11.88 -3.65
N PRO A 64 -3.99 -11.76 -2.46
CA PRO A 64 -4.70 -11.26 -1.30
C PRO A 64 -5.30 -9.88 -1.61
N GLU A 65 -6.57 -9.71 -1.28
CA GLU A 65 -7.31 -8.46 -1.50
C GLU A 65 -7.23 -7.61 -0.24
N LEU A 66 -6.73 -6.38 -0.37
CA LEU A 66 -6.82 -5.39 0.69
C LEU A 66 -8.30 -5.04 0.89
N PRO A 67 -8.92 -5.26 2.06
CA PRO A 67 -10.33 -4.95 2.26
C PRO A 67 -10.62 -3.47 1.98
N ARG A 68 -11.78 -3.17 1.40
CA ARG A 68 -12.15 -1.80 0.99
C ARG A 68 -12.07 -0.81 2.15
N GLU A 69 -12.45 -1.22 3.36
CA GLU A 69 -12.39 -0.37 4.54
C GLU A 69 -10.94 0.01 4.86
N VAL A 70 -10.01 -0.93 4.71
CA VAL A 70 -8.58 -0.67 4.93
C VAL A 70 -8.00 0.19 3.81
N GLN A 71 -8.43 0.01 2.55
CA GLN A 71 -8.05 0.90 1.45
C GLN A 71 -8.42 2.36 1.76
N ILE A 72 -9.66 2.60 2.21
CA ILE A 72 -10.14 3.94 2.57
C ILE A 72 -9.32 4.50 3.73
N GLU A 73 -9.11 3.73 4.78
CA GLU A 73 -8.28 4.15 5.93
C GLU A 73 -6.85 4.54 5.49
N VAL A 74 -6.22 3.74 4.63
CA VAL A 74 -4.87 4.02 4.12
C VAL A 74 -4.83 5.32 3.32
N LEU A 75 -5.84 5.57 2.47
CA LEU A 75 -5.95 6.82 1.70
C LEU A 75 -6.15 8.03 2.61
N GLU A 76 -6.98 7.91 3.65
CA GLU A 76 -7.17 8.98 4.64
C GLU A 76 -5.88 9.28 5.42
N ILE A 77 -5.09 8.24 5.75
CA ILE A 77 -3.78 8.39 6.38
C ILE A 77 -2.82 9.14 5.45
N MET A 78 -2.77 8.77 4.17
CA MET A 78 -1.93 9.46 3.18
C MET A 78 -2.29 10.95 3.09
N GLU A 79 -3.58 11.28 2.98
CA GLU A 79 -4.06 12.66 2.93
C GLU A 79 -3.73 13.43 4.22
N LEU A 80 -3.88 12.80 5.39
CA LEU A 80 -3.50 13.40 6.67
C LEU A 80 -2.02 13.81 6.67
N PHE A 81 -1.12 12.87 6.33
CA PHE A 81 0.31 13.17 6.29
C PHE A 81 0.64 14.21 5.22
N ASP A 82 -0.11 14.23 4.13
CA ASP A 82 0.04 15.23 3.10
C ASP A 82 -0.16 16.66 3.61
N VAL A 83 -1.21 16.84 4.41
CA VAL A 83 -1.55 18.10 5.06
C VAL A 83 -0.54 18.42 6.17
N MET A 84 -0.12 17.42 6.95
CA MET A 84 0.85 17.59 8.04
C MET A 84 2.21 18.03 7.53
N GLU A 85 2.76 17.37 6.50
CA GLU A 85 4.03 17.73 5.88
C GLU A 85 3.97 19.13 5.26
N ALA A 86 2.93 19.42 4.47
CA ALA A 86 2.74 20.73 3.87
C ALA A 86 2.66 21.85 4.93
N SER A 87 1.97 21.59 6.03
CA SER A 87 1.84 22.54 7.15
C SER A 87 3.16 22.72 7.89
N TYR A 88 3.92 21.64 8.12
CA TYR A 88 5.23 21.70 8.74
C TYR A 88 6.20 22.59 7.94
N TYR A 89 6.21 22.48 6.61
CA TYR A 89 7.10 23.31 5.79
C TYR A 89 6.78 24.81 5.85
N GLN A 90 5.54 25.17 6.14
CA GLN A 90 5.10 26.57 6.33
C GLN A 90 5.46 27.15 7.70
N LEU A 91 5.86 26.32 8.67
CA LEU A 91 6.29 26.79 9.99
C LEU A 91 7.59 27.61 9.92
N THR A 92 7.72 28.55 10.85
CA THR A 92 8.97 29.29 11.08
C THR A 92 10.07 28.38 11.65
N ALA A 93 11.32 28.82 11.59
CA ALA A 93 12.46 28.04 12.13
C ALA A 93 12.27 27.74 13.63
N ASP A 94 11.89 28.74 14.43
CA ASP A 94 11.64 28.61 15.88
C ASP A 94 10.49 27.65 16.20
N GLU A 95 9.52 27.49 15.31
CA GLU A 95 8.42 26.54 15.47
C GLU A 95 8.85 25.12 15.09
N LYS A 96 9.66 24.97 14.03
CA LYS A 96 10.22 23.68 13.61
C LYS A 96 11.10 23.05 14.69
N GLU A 97 11.79 23.86 15.50
CA GLU A 97 12.57 23.36 16.65
C GLU A 97 11.70 22.73 17.75
N LYS A 98 10.40 23.03 17.78
CA LYS A 98 9.48 22.57 18.84
C LYS A 98 8.75 21.28 18.49
N ILE A 99 8.89 20.78 17.26
CA ILE A 99 8.23 19.55 16.80
C ILE A 99 9.21 18.68 16.04
N ASP A 100 9.19 17.39 16.34
CA ASP A 100 10.00 16.41 15.64
C ASP A 100 9.46 16.17 14.23
N GLN A 101 10.29 16.45 13.22
CA GLN A 101 9.95 16.22 11.82
C GLN A 101 9.56 14.75 11.55
N ALA A 102 10.19 13.80 12.24
CA ALA A 102 9.91 12.38 12.03
C ALA A 102 8.45 11.99 12.38
N LYS A 103 7.78 12.80 13.22
CA LYS A 103 6.38 12.58 13.62
C LYS A 103 5.37 13.19 12.64
N VAL A 104 5.82 14.03 11.71
CA VAL A 104 4.97 14.68 10.70
C VAL A 104 5.19 14.16 9.29
N VAL A 105 6.22 13.34 9.08
CA VAL A 105 6.51 12.68 7.80
C VAL A 105 5.90 11.28 7.78
N PHE A 106 5.31 10.89 6.65
CA PHE A 106 4.79 9.54 6.48
C PHE A 106 5.93 8.52 6.36
N ASN A 107 5.98 7.55 7.26
CA ASN A 107 7.05 6.53 7.29
C ASN A 107 6.58 5.16 6.79
N GLY A 108 5.40 5.06 6.17
CA GLY A 108 4.82 3.79 5.73
C GLY A 108 4.29 2.94 6.88
N PHE A 109 4.24 1.63 6.67
CA PHE A 109 3.69 0.63 7.60
C PHE A 109 4.73 -0.42 7.95
N SER A 110 4.64 -0.97 9.16
CA SER A 110 5.54 -2.03 9.62
C SER A 110 5.18 -3.38 9.01
N GLU A 111 6.16 -4.27 8.86
CA GLU A 111 5.92 -5.67 8.49
C GLU A 111 5.02 -6.40 9.50
N SER A 112 4.95 -5.88 10.73
CA SER A 112 4.07 -6.38 11.79
C SER A 112 2.63 -5.86 11.72
N ASP A 113 2.36 -4.84 10.88
CA ASP A 113 1.01 -4.33 10.67
C ASP A 113 0.14 -5.36 9.95
N LYS A 114 -1.13 -5.43 10.37
CA LYS A 114 -2.11 -6.26 9.69
C LYS A 114 -2.31 -5.75 8.26
N TYR A 115 -2.22 -6.65 7.29
CA TYR A 115 -2.31 -6.38 5.84
C TYR A 115 -1.09 -5.66 5.24
N TYR A 116 0.09 -5.72 5.87
CA TYR A 116 1.28 -5.02 5.38
C TYR A 116 1.59 -5.31 3.90
N GLU A 117 1.62 -6.60 3.49
CA GLU A 117 1.95 -6.98 2.10
C GLU A 117 0.90 -6.46 1.11
N GLU A 118 -0.37 -6.48 1.48
CA GLU A 118 -1.46 -5.95 0.68
C GLU A 118 -1.42 -4.42 0.57
N ILE A 119 -1.09 -3.71 1.66
CA ILE A 119 -0.90 -2.26 1.66
C ILE A 119 0.32 -1.86 0.81
N LYS A 120 1.43 -2.60 0.93
CA LYS A 120 2.62 -2.41 0.08
C LYS A 120 2.27 -2.61 -1.40
N GLY A 121 1.53 -3.66 -1.74
CA GLY A 121 1.05 -3.90 -3.10
C GLY A 121 0.12 -2.77 -3.60
N PHE A 122 -0.75 -2.27 -2.72
CA PHE A 122 -1.63 -1.14 -3.00
C PHE A 122 -0.82 0.14 -3.32
N PHE A 123 0.20 0.47 -2.53
CA PHE A 123 1.10 1.59 -2.80
C PHE A 123 1.87 1.44 -4.11
N MET A 124 2.41 0.27 -4.41
CA MET A 124 3.08 0.01 -5.69
C MET A 124 2.14 0.17 -6.88
N ALA A 125 0.86 -0.19 -6.73
CA ALA A 125 -0.13 -0.02 -7.78
C ALA A 125 -0.46 1.47 -8.00
N LEU A 126 -0.62 2.24 -6.92
CA LEU A 126 -0.87 3.69 -7.01
C LEU A 126 0.29 4.43 -7.68
N LEU A 127 1.54 4.16 -7.27
CA LEU A 127 2.73 4.82 -7.82
C LEU A 127 2.98 4.53 -9.32
N ARG A 128 2.51 3.38 -9.83
CA ARG A 128 2.72 2.97 -11.23
C ARG A 128 1.62 3.44 -12.18
N SER A 129 0.55 4.02 -11.64
CA SER A 129 -0.65 4.33 -12.40
C SER A 129 -0.73 5.82 -12.68
N GLU A 130 -0.64 6.19 -13.96
CA GLU A 130 -0.82 7.58 -14.43
C GLU A 130 -2.19 8.15 -14.00
N ASP A 131 -3.22 7.29 -13.88
CA ASP A 131 -4.57 7.68 -13.46
C ASP A 131 -4.65 8.28 -12.05
N PHE A 132 -3.61 8.09 -11.22
CA PHE A 132 -3.62 8.53 -9.81
C PHE A 132 -2.59 9.63 -9.50
N GLU A 133 -1.87 10.17 -10.49
CA GLU A 133 -0.81 11.17 -10.26
C GLU A 133 -1.26 12.38 -9.41
N ASP A 134 -2.51 12.84 -9.59
CA ASP A 134 -3.09 13.98 -8.87
C ASP A 134 -3.81 13.59 -7.56
N MET A 135 -3.73 12.33 -7.12
CA MET A 135 -4.42 11.87 -5.92
C MET A 135 -3.82 12.53 -4.65
N PRO A 136 -4.66 13.11 -3.77
CA PRO A 136 -4.20 13.67 -2.49
C PRO A 136 -3.40 12.64 -1.68
N GLY A 137 -2.29 13.07 -1.09
CA GLY A 137 -1.41 12.20 -0.31
C GLY A 137 -0.58 11.18 -1.11
N LEU A 138 -0.71 11.08 -2.43
CA LEU A 138 0.18 10.20 -3.21
C LEU A 138 1.65 10.60 -3.04
N ARG A 139 1.93 11.90 -2.95
CA ARG A 139 3.30 12.45 -2.84
C ARG A 139 4.03 12.06 -1.56
N VAL A 140 3.33 11.61 -0.51
CA VAL A 140 3.96 11.16 0.73
C VAL A 140 4.44 9.70 0.64
N ILE A 141 4.06 8.98 -0.41
CA ILE A 141 4.54 7.61 -0.65
C ILE A 141 5.94 7.68 -1.29
N SER A 142 6.95 7.19 -0.57
CA SER A 142 8.33 7.05 -1.08
C SER A 142 8.70 5.59 -1.34
N GLU A 143 9.67 5.35 -2.23
CA GLU A 143 10.23 4.00 -2.41
C GLU A 143 10.98 3.52 -1.16
N ASP A 144 11.59 4.44 -0.42
CA ASP A 144 12.38 4.13 0.78
C ASP A 144 11.52 3.50 1.87
N MET A 145 10.31 4.00 2.13
CA MET A 145 9.44 3.39 3.13
C MET A 145 8.95 1.99 2.75
N LEU A 146 9.01 1.62 1.45
CA LEU A 146 8.68 0.27 0.98
C LEU A 146 9.87 -0.69 1.13
N GLY A 147 11.09 -0.16 1.09
CA GLY A 147 12.35 -0.90 1.27
C GLY A 147 12.81 -0.99 2.72
N TYR A 148 12.46 0.01 3.55
CA TYR A 148 12.87 0.15 4.94
C TYR A 148 11.63 0.44 5.83
N PRO A 149 10.77 -0.57 6.04
CA PRO A 149 9.55 -0.40 6.82
C PRO A 149 9.87 -0.10 8.30
N PRO A 150 9.00 0.64 9.02
CA PRO A 150 9.11 0.85 10.45
C PRO A 150 9.16 -0.46 11.25
N ALA A 151 9.94 -0.46 12.32
CA ALA A 151 10.07 -1.63 13.20
C ALA A 151 8.79 -1.93 14.02
N GLU A 152 8.07 -0.87 14.42
CA GLU A 152 6.89 -0.97 15.28
C GLU A 152 5.59 -0.77 14.48
N PRO A 153 4.47 -1.42 14.85
CA PRO A 153 3.18 -1.28 14.16
C PRO A 153 2.70 0.17 14.12
N MET A 154 2.45 0.67 12.91
CA MET A 154 2.08 2.07 12.69
C MET A 154 0.57 2.28 12.52
N MET A 155 -0.18 1.25 12.12
CA MET A 155 -1.62 1.38 11.91
C MET A 155 -2.39 1.88 13.16
N PRO A 156 -2.13 1.37 14.39
CA PRO A 156 -2.81 1.89 15.58
C PRO A 156 -2.51 3.37 15.86
N ILE A 157 -1.27 3.78 15.60
CA ILE A 157 -0.78 5.15 15.74
C ILE A 157 -1.55 6.06 14.77
N TYR A 158 -1.56 5.70 13.48
CA TYR A 158 -2.23 6.50 12.46
C TYR A 158 -3.75 6.61 12.69
N LYS A 159 -4.41 5.54 13.16
CA LYS A 159 -5.83 5.60 13.54
C LYS A 159 -6.11 6.59 14.67
N GLN A 160 -5.22 6.69 15.65
CA GLN A 160 -5.36 7.72 16.70
C GLN A 160 -5.20 9.12 16.10
N MET A 161 -4.26 9.32 15.18
CA MET A 161 -4.06 10.62 14.52
C MET A 161 -5.27 11.00 13.67
N LEU A 162 -5.83 10.07 12.89
CA LEU A 162 -7.07 10.29 12.14
C LEU A 162 -8.23 10.70 13.06
N GLY A 163 -8.42 9.99 14.18
CA GLY A 163 -9.45 10.35 15.16
C GLY A 163 -9.28 11.78 15.72
N ARG A 164 -8.04 12.21 15.97
CA ARG A 164 -7.74 13.59 16.38
C ARG A 164 -7.96 14.58 15.24
N TYR A 165 -7.62 14.20 14.02
CA TYR A 165 -7.80 15.02 12.82
C TYR A 165 -9.28 15.29 12.55
N GLU A 166 -10.16 14.29 12.72
CA GLU A 166 -11.62 14.51 12.64
C GLU A 166 -12.13 15.54 13.65
N VAL A 167 -11.59 15.50 14.88
CA VAL A 167 -11.91 16.52 15.90
C VAL A 167 -11.43 17.91 15.47
N LEU A 168 -10.28 18.03 14.81
CA LEU A 168 -9.80 19.30 14.25
C LEU A 168 -10.71 19.81 13.14
N LYS A 169 -11.09 18.93 12.20
CA LYS A 169 -11.98 19.24 11.07
C LYS A 169 -13.35 19.76 11.53
N GLY A 170 -13.82 19.34 12.69
CA GLY A 170 -15.07 19.83 13.30
C GLY A 170 -14.99 21.19 14.00
N ARG A 171 -13.80 21.82 14.12
CA ARG A 171 -13.65 23.10 14.83
C ARG A 171 -14.14 24.30 13.98
N PRO A 172 -14.81 25.29 14.59
CA PRO A 172 -15.15 26.54 13.90
C PRO A 172 -13.89 27.23 13.37
N GLY A 173 -13.87 27.53 12.07
CA GLY A 173 -12.74 28.21 11.41
C GLY A 173 -11.69 27.28 10.81
N TYR A 174 -11.84 25.96 10.90
CA TYR A 174 -11.01 25.02 10.15
C TYR A 174 -11.30 25.14 8.65
N ASN A 175 -10.28 25.44 7.85
CA ASN A 175 -10.41 25.66 6.41
C ASN A 175 -9.75 24.56 5.54
N GLY A 176 -9.27 23.48 6.16
CA GLY A 176 -8.71 22.32 5.44
C GLY A 176 -7.35 22.53 4.80
N GLN A 177 -6.68 23.68 5.00
CA GLN A 177 -5.50 24.02 4.20
C GLN A 177 -4.19 24.16 4.97
N ALA A 178 -4.22 24.51 6.26
CA ALA A 178 -3.01 24.65 7.05
C ALA A 178 -3.24 24.32 8.53
N LEU A 179 -2.38 23.47 9.08
CA LEU A 179 -2.33 23.14 10.50
C LEU A 179 -1.32 24.06 11.19
N SER A 180 -1.71 24.64 12.32
CA SER A 180 -0.77 25.39 13.16
C SER A 180 0.22 24.44 13.85
N LEU A 181 1.32 24.98 14.41
CA LEU A 181 2.21 24.19 15.28
C LEU A 181 1.42 23.49 16.41
N HIS A 182 0.45 24.17 17.00
CA HIS A 182 -0.37 23.61 18.06
C HIS A 182 -1.21 22.41 17.58
N ASP A 183 -1.75 22.48 16.35
CA ASP A 183 -2.51 21.37 15.77
C ASP A 183 -1.61 20.19 15.42
N LEU A 184 -0.42 20.45 14.87
CA LEU A 184 0.58 19.41 14.60
C LEU A 184 1.00 18.72 15.91
N LEU A 185 1.32 19.48 16.96
CA LEU A 185 1.63 18.93 18.28
C LEU A 185 0.48 18.13 18.87
N TYR A 186 -0.77 18.58 18.67
CA TYR A 186 -1.94 17.85 19.11
C TYR A 186 -2.06 16.49 18.39
N LEU A 187 -1.89 16.48 17.07
CA LEU A 187 -1.89 15.25 16.26
C LEU A 187 -0.75 14.31 16.68
N THR A 188 0.42 14.85 17.03
CA THR A 188 1.62 14.08 17.37
C THR A 188 1.84 13.79 18.86
N SER A 189 0.92 14.22 19.75
CA SER A 189 1.11 14.07 21.20
C SER A 189 0.98 12.61 21.66
N ASN A 190 1.80 12.19 22.64
CA ASN A 190 1.87 10.82 23.21
C ASN A 190 2.45 9.72 22.30
N PHE A 191 3.21 10.08 21.26
CA PHE A 191 4.13 9.13 20.60
C PHE A 191 5.38 9.02 21.45
N ASP A 192 5.47 7.97 22.27
CA ASP A 192 6.54 7.81 23.27
C ASP A 192 7.95 7.63 22.68
N ASP A 193 8.08 7.32 21.38
CA ASP A 193 9.29 7.59 20.58
C ASP A 193 8.93 7.51 19.08
N PRO A 194 9.49 8.36 18.19
CA PRO A 194 9.38 8.14 16.75
C PRO A 194 10.13 6.84 16.37
N PRO A 195 9.64 6.01 15.43
CA PRO A 195 10.43 4.90 14.91
C PRO A 195 11.75 5.45 14.34
N ALA A 196 12.86 4.74 14.59
CA ALA A 196 14.17 5.16 14.14
C ALA A 196 14.16 5.37 12.62
N VAL A 197 14.31 6.63 12.18
CA VAL A 197 14.46 6.96 10.76
C VAL A 197 15.77 6.36 10.29
N SER A 198 15.71 5.37 9.41
CA SER A 198 16.89 4.94 8.63
C SER A 198 17.21 6.05 7.63
N ARG A 199 17.90 7.08 8.09
CA ARG A 199 18.51 8.09 7.22
C ARG A 199 19.56 7.40 6.37
N LEU A 200 19.27 7.20 5.08
CA LEU A 200 20.29 7.14 4.06
C LEU A 200 19.87 7.96 2.84
N HIS A 201 20.27 9.24 2.93
CA HIS A 201 20.50 10.24 1.88
C HIS A 201 19.37 11.18 1.45
#